data_AF-A0A3M4VGL2-F1
#
_entry.id   AF-A0A3M4VGL2-F1
#
_cell.length_a   1.000
_cell.length_b   1.000
_cell.length_c   1.000
_cell.angle_alpha   90.00
_cell.angle_beta   90.00
_cell.angle_gamma   90.00
#
_symmetry.space_group_name_H-M   'P 1'
#
loop_
_entity.id
_entity.type
_entity.pdbx_description
1 polymer ?
#
loop_
_entity_poly.entity_id
_entity_poly.type
_entity_poly.pdbx_seq_one_letter_code
_entity_poly.pdbx_strand_id
1 'polypeptide(L)'
;MQTPKLIRPTLLSMAILSSMAWVSGASANTALVPPQGYLAPIEKMKTGSHDFQCDVVPKPYTDKLVFRSKYEGSDKARATLNEESEEAFRDATKDITTLERGISKVVMQYMRDGRPEQLDCALNMLTTWAQADALESREFNHTGKSMRKWALGSMASSYLHLKFSESRPLANRQQQTQVIEAWFSKLADQATCPWRRSTTTRTGPPGR
;
A
#
# COMPACT_ATOMS: atom_id res chain seq x y z
N MET A 1 -25.60 43.47 82.97
CA MET A 1 -25.71 42.15 83.63
C MET A 1 -26.66 41.29 82.82
N GLN A 2 -26.15 40.18 82.27
CA GLN A 2 -26.82 38.96 81.76
C GLN A 2 -25.99 38.41 80.59
N THR A 3 -25.10 37.47 80.89
CA THR A 3 -24.70 36.42 79.94
C THR A 3 -25.92 35.52 79.71
N PRO A 4 -26.09 34.93 78.51
CA PRO A 4 -25.60 33.55 78.39
C PRO A 4 -25.23 33.03 76.97
N LYS A 5 -24.44 31.95 77.04
CA LYS A 5 -24.43 30.73 76.20
C LYS A 5 -23.65 30.69 74.87
N LEU A 6 -22.47 30.07 75.01
CA LEU A 6 -21.80 29.19 74.04
C LEU A 6 -22.78 28.28 73.28
N ILE A 7 -22.64 28.22 71.96
CA ILE A 7 -22.78 27.00 71.16
C ILE A 7 -21.72 27.03 70.05
N ARG A 8 -20.77 26.09 70.10
CA ARG A 8 -19.85 25.76 69.00
C ARG A 8 -20.50 24.65 68.16
N PRO A 9 -20.48 24.75 66.83
CA PRO A 9 -20.42 23.56 66.01
C PRO A 9 -19.23 23.59 65.04
N THR A 10 -18.40 22.56 65.18
CA THR A 10 -17.81 21.75 64.10
C THR A 10 -17.06 22.43 62.94
N LEU A 11 -15.74 22.32 63.03
CA LEU A 11 -14.81 22.24 61.90
C LEU A 11 -15.16 21.04 61.02
N LEU A 12 -15.81 21.25 59.88
CA LEU A 12 -15.81 20.30 58.77
C LEU A 12 -16.15 21.07 57.47
N SER A 13 -15.13 21.45 56.72
CA SER A 13 -15.30 21.86 55.32
C SER A 13 -14.11 21.37 54.50
N MET A 14 -14.33 20.19 53.93
CA MET A 14 -14.07 19.87 52.52
C MET A 14 -12.65 20.12 51.98
N ALA A 15 -11.79 19.14 52.23
CA ALA A 15 -10.69 18.81 51.33
C ALA A 15 -11.18 17.78 50.29
N ILE A 16 -11.73 18.20 49.15
CA ILE A 16 -11.83 17.39 47.92
C ILE A 16 -11.83 18.32 46.68
N LEU A 17 -10.65 18.70 46.19
CA LEU A 17 -10.46 19.24 44.84
C LEU A 17 -9.21 18.61 44.22
N SER A 18 -9.20 17.28 44.13
CA SER A 18 -8.15 16.53 43.43
C SER A 18 -8.73 15.30 42.78
N SER A 19 -9.52 15.47 41.71
CA SER A 19 -9.79 14.38 40.76
C SER A 19 -10.38 14.94 39.48
N MET A 20 -9.90 14.40 38.35
CA MET A 20 -10.44 14.55 36.99
C MET A 20 -9.91 15.72 36.15
N ALA A 21 -8.60 15.81 36.03
CA ALA A 21 -8.00 16.08 34.72
C ALA A 21 -7.81 14.74 33.99
N TRP A 22 -8.89 14.18 33.45
CA TRP A 22 -8.75 13.17 32.40
C TRP A 22 -8.16 13.91 31.20
N VAL A 23 -6.86 13.73 30.98
CA VAL A 23 -6.23 14.08 29.70
C VAL A 23 -6.91 13.21 28.66
N SER A 24 -7.84 13.81 27.91
CA SER A 24 -8.30 13.29 26.64
C SER A 24 -7.09 13.26 25.70
N GLY A 25 -6.33 12.17 25.74
CA GLY A 25 -5.31 11.88 24.75
C GLY A 25 -6.01 11.66 23.41
N ALA A 26 -6.26 12.74 22.67
CA ALA A 26 -6.58 12.65 21.27
C ALA A 26 -5.35 12.03 20.59
N SER A 27 -5.44 10.75 20.23
CA SER A 27 -4.49 10.15 19.30
C SER A 27 -4.65 10.91 17.98
N ALA A 28 -3.78 11.89 17.75
CA ALA A 28 -3.61 12.45 16.42
C ALA A 28 -3.12 11.30 15.54
N ASN A 29 -4.01 10.69 14.77
CA ASN A 29 -3.63 9.88 13.62
C ASN A 29 -2.94 10.83 12.65
N THR A 30 -1.63 11.00 12.80
CA THR A 30 -0.82 11.67 11.80
C THR A 30 -0.99 10.90 10.51
N ALA A 31 -1.57 11.56 9.50
CA ALA A 31 -1.70 10.97 8.19
C ALA A 31 -0.30 10.56 7.72
N LEU A 32 -0.16 9.32 7.22
CA LEU A 32 1.11 8.85 6.69
C LEU A 32 1.47 9.73 5.48
N VAL A 33 2.68 10.28 5.50
CA VAL A 33 3.25 11.10 4.42
C VAL A 33 4.49 10.42 3.88
N PRO A 34 4.72 10.45 2.55
CA PRO A 34 5.94 9.92 1.97
C PRO A 34 7.12 10.88 2.22
N PRO A 35 8.36 10.43 1.96
CA PRO A 35 9.53 11.31 1.92
C PRO A 35 9.35 12.46 0.91
N GLN A 36 10.06 13.58 1.14
CA GLN A 36 9.88 14.83 0.39
C GLN A 36 9.97 14.68 -1.14
N GLY A 37 10.76 13.73 -1.65
CA GLY A 37 10.89 13.48 -3.09
C GLY A 37 9.57 13.10 -3.78
N TYR A 38 8.60 12.53 -3.07
CA TYR A 38 7.27 12.21 -3.63
C TYR A 38 6.35 13.42 -3.75
N LEU A 39 6.70 14.54 -3.11
CA LEU A 39 5.94 15.79 -3.19
C LEU A 39 6.37 16.64 -4.39
N ALA A 40 7.44 16.26 -5.09
CA ALA A 40 7.96 17.01 -6.22
C ALA A 40 6.85 17.34 -7.24
N PRO A 41 6.75 18.60 -7.70
CA PRO A 41 5.83 18.96 -8.76
C PRO A 41 6.25 18.29 -10.08
N ILE A 42 5.32 18.27 -11.04
CA ILE A 42 5.63 17.89 -12.42
C ILE A 42 6.68 18.87 -12.96
N GLU A 43 7.78 18.34 -13.51
CA GLU A 43 8.94 19.15 -13.91
C GLU A 43 8.59 20.18 -14.98
N LYS A 44 7.86 19.75 -16.02
CA LYS A 44 7.47 20.60 -17.14
C LYS A 44 6.09 20.19 -17.65
N MET A 45 5.19 21.16 -17.80
CA MET A 45 3.90 20.97 -18.46
C MET A 45 4.08 21.15 -19.98
N LYS A 46 4.38 20.07 -20.71
CA LYS A 46 4.58 20.13 -22.16
C LYS A 46 3.23 20.16 -22.88
N THR A 47 3.15 21.01 -23.90
CA THR A 47 1.98 21.14 -24.78
C THR A 47 2.37 20.86 -26.24
N GLY A 48 1.39 20.86 -27.15
CA GLY A 48 1.61 20.63 -28.58
C GLY A 48 1.88 19.16 -28.95
N SER A 49 2.14 18.95 -30.25
CA SER A 49 2.30 17.62 -30.86
C SER A 49 3.34 16.75 -30.15
N HIS A 50 3.06 15.45 -30.06
CA HIS A 50 3.96 14.45 -29.49
C HIS A 50 3.71 13.08 -30.11
N ASP A 51 4.66 12.18 -29.92
CA ASP A 51 4.63 10.79 -30.39
C ASP A 51 4.20 9.79 -29.29
N PHE A 52 3.97 10.25 -28.06
CA PHE A 52 3.54 9.37 -26.96
C PHE A 52 2.31 8.56 -27.35
N GLN A 53 2.42 7.24 -27.20
CA GLN A 53 1.35 6.27 -27.34
C GLN A 53 1.17 5.55 -26.01
N CYS A 54 -0.09 5.34 -25.61
CA CYS A 54 -0.40 4.47 -24.49
C CYS A 54 -0.39 3.03 -25.00
N ASP A 55 0.56 2.23 -24.52
CA ASP A 55 0.62 0.81 -24.82
C ASP A 55 -0.68 0.11 -24.36
N VAL A 56 -1.05 -0.97 -25.03
CA VAL A 56 -2.23 -1.76 -24.67
C VAL A 56 -2.11 -2.23 -23.22
N VAL A 57 -3.18 -2.02 -22.43
CA VAL A 57 -3.21 -2.47 -21.04
C VAL A 57 -3.07 -4.00 -21.02
N PRO A 58 -2.06 -4.57 -20.33
CA PRO A 58 -1.90 -6.02 -20.24
C PRO A 58 -3.11 -6.64 -19.55
N LYS A 59 -3.39 -7.91 -19.87
CA LYS A 59 -4.56 -8.61 -19.36
C LYS A 59 -4.52 -8.66 -17.82
N PRO A 60 -5.57 -8.19 -17.11
CA PRO A 60 -5.64 -8.33 -15.66
C PRO A 60 -5.49 -9.79 -15.22
N TYR A 61 -4.53 -10.05 -14.32
CA TYR A 61 -4.26 -11.40 -13.83
C TYR A 61 -5.25 -11.77 -12.72
N THR A 62 -6.25 -12.60 -13.04
CA THR A 62 -7.31 -13.03 -12.10
C THR A 62 -7.23 -14.51 -11.74
N ASP A 63 -6.28 -15.26 -12.31
CA ASP A 63 -6.09 -16.68 -12.05
C ASP A 63 -5.43 -16.95 -10.69
N LYS A 64 -5.24 -18.23 -10.37
CA LYS A 64 -4.51 -18.67 -9.17
C LYS A 64 -3.08 -18.13 -9.19
N LEU A 65 -2.57 -17.69 -8.05
CA LEU A 65 -1.18 -17.25 -7.89
C LEU A 65 -0.30 -18.45 -7.53
N VAL A 66 -0.32 -19.48 -8.38
CA VAL A 66 0.45 -20.70 -8.21
C VAL A 66 1.44 -20.80 -9.35
N PHE A 67 2.65 -20.28 -9.12
CA PHE A 67 3.70 -20.24 -10.14
C PHE A 67 4.80 -21.26 -9.85
N ARG A 68 5.36 -21.89 -10.88
CA ARG A 68 6.55 -22.74 -10.72
C ARG A 68 7.71 -21.91 -10.18
N SER A 69 8.53 -22.52 -9.34
CA SER A 69 9.72 -21.87 -8.80
C SER A 69 10.86 -22.04 -9.78
N LYS A 70 11.61 -20.97 -10.07
CA LYS A 70 12.85 -21.06 -10.85
C LYS A 70 13.93 -21.96 -10.21
N TYR A 71 13.75 -22.34 -8.95
CA TYR A 71 14.61 -23.28 -8.21
C TYR A 71 13.96 -24.66 -8.03
N GLU A 72 12.96 -25.00 -8.85
CA GLU A 72 12.35 -26.33 -8.81
C GLU A 72 13.40 -27.41 -9.09
N GLY A 73 13.43 -28.45 -8.24
CA GLY A 73 14.47 -29.49 -8.27
C GLY A 73 15.77 -29.13 -7.54
N SER A 74 15.91 -27.90 -7.01
CA SER A 74 17.05 -27.55 -6.14
C SER A 74 17.00 -28.27 -4.80
N ASP A 75 18.18 -28.46 -4.21
CA ASP A 75 18.33 -28.81 -2.80
C ASP A 75 17.87 -27.68 -1.86
N LYS A 76 18.07 -27.86 -0.55
CA LYS A 76 17.64 -26.90 0.48
C LYS A 76 18.25 -25.51 0.32
N ALA A 77 19.38 -25.36 -0.36
CA ALA A 77 20.00 -24.05 -0.59
C ALA A 77 19.24 -23.20 -1.62
N ARG A 78 18.39 -23.83 -2.47
CA ARG A 78 17.60 -23.15 -3.51
C ARG A 78 18.45 -22.25 -4.41
N ALA A 79 19.58 -22.77 -4.84
CA ALA A 79 20.57 -22.03 -5.61
C ALA A 79 20.77 -22.54 -7.05
N THR A 80 20.17 -23.69 -7.42
CA THR A 80 20.30 -24.25 -8.77
C THR A 80 19.13 -23.79 -9.64
N LEU A 81 19.43 -22.98 -10.65
CA LEU A 81 18.43 -22.50 -11.60
C LEU A 81 17.93 -23.66 -12.47
N ASN A 82 16.61 -23.75 -12.62
CA ASN A 82 15.95 -24.62 -13.59
C ASN A 82 15.40 -23.72 -14.70
N GLU A 83 16.02 -23.76 -15.88
CA GLU A 83 15.73 -22.87 -17.00
C GLU A 83 14.28 -23.02 -17.51
N GLU A 84 13.77 -24.26 -17.63
CA GLU A 84 12.38 -24.52 -18.03
C GLU A 84 11.39 -23.95 -17.01
N SER A 85 11.69 -24.09 -15.72
CA SER A 85 10.85 -23.54 -14.66
C SER A 85 10.92 -22.02 -14.59
N GLU A 86 12.06 -21.42 -14.95
CA GLU A 86 12.19 -19.97 -15.10
C GLU A 86 11.41 -19.45 -16.29
N GLU A 87 11.49 -20.09 -17.46
CA GLU A 87 10.73 -19.71 -18.65
C GLU A 87 9.21 -19.82 -18.40
N ALA A 88 8.75 -20.95 -17.86
CA ALA A 88 7.36 -21.12 -17.47
C ALA A 88 6.89 -20.09 -16.44
N PHE A 89 7.75 -19.70 -15.49
CA PHE A 89 7.46 -18.62 -14.56
C PHE A 89 7.32 -17.28 -15.27
N ARG A 90 8.27 -16.91 -16.15
CA ARG A 90 8.26 -15.65 -16.89
C ARG A 90 7.03 -15.52 -17.78
N ASP A 91 6.63 -16.60 -18.43
CA ASP A 91 5.42 -16.62 -19.27
C ASP A 91 4.17 -16.46 -18.42
N ALA A 92 4.05 -17.19 -17.32
CA ALA A 92 2.90 -17.10 -16.43
C ALA A 92 2.75 -15.73 -15.76
N THR A 93 3.86 -15.00 -15.51
CA THR A 93 3.82 -13.68 -14.88
C THR A 93 3.95 -12.51 -15.86
N LYS A 94 3.96 -12.78 -17.18
CA LYS A 94 4.27 -11.77 -18.21
C LYS A 94 3.40 -10.53 -18.12
N ASP A 95 2.09 -10.71 -17.98
CA ASP A 95 1.14 -9.57 -17.91
C ASP A 95 1.34 -8.75 -16.63
N ILE A 96 1.65 -9.41 -15.50
CA ILE A 96 1.95 -8.74 -14.23
C ILE A 96 3.21 -7.88 -14.39
N THR A 97 4.29 -8.46 -14.91
CA THR A 97 5.56 -7.73 -15.12
C THR A 97 5.42 -6.62 -16.16
N THR A 98 4.58 -6.81 -17.18
CA THR A 98 4.29 -5.79 -18.19
C THR A 98 3.59 -4.58 -17.55
N LEU A 99 2.62 -4.82 -16.66
CA LEU A 99 1.95 -3.76 -15.92
C LEU A 99 2.92 -3.01 -15.00
N GLU A 100 3.72 -3.73 -14.20
CA GLU A 100 4.67 -3.12 -13.26
C GLU A 100 5.61 -2.13 -13.97
N ARG A 101 6.18 -2.57 -15.10
CA ARG A 101 7.09 -1.75 -15.91
C ARG A 101 6.36 -0.59 -16.59
N GLY A 102 5.17 -0.86 -17.14
CA GLY A 102 4.37 0.13 -17.84
C GLY A 102 3.96 1.29 -16.93
N ILE A 103 3.42 0.98 -15.74
CA ILE A 103 3.02 1.99 -14.76
C ILE A 103 4.20 2.85 -14.33
N SER A 104 5.32 2.23 -13.94
CA SER A 104 6.50 2.97 -13.52
C SER A 104 7.00 3.90 -14.64
N LYS A 105 7.12 3.39 -15.87
CA LYS A 105 7.54 4.16 -17.04
C LYS A 105 6.62 5.35 -17.31
N VAL A 106 5.31 5.11 -17.42
CA VAL A 106 4.33 6.14 -17.79
C VAL A 106 4.21 7.20 -16.71
N VAL A 107 4.23 6.82 -15.42
CA VAL A 107 4.20 7.78 -14.32
C VAL A 107 5.47 8.65 -14.31
N MET A 108 6.66 8.05 -14.44
CA MET A 108 7.90 8.84 -14.52
C MET A 108 7.89 9.79 -15.72
N GLN A 109 7.37 9.33 -16.87
CA GLN A 109 7.23 10.17 -18.04
C GLN A 109 6.25 11.33 -17.80
N TYR A 110 5.12 11.07 -17.13
CA TYR A 110 4.16 12.09 -16.74
C TYR A 110 4.76 13.12 -15.77
N MET A 111 5.49 12.65 -14.74
CA MET A 111 6.14 13.55 -13.79
C MET A 111 7.18 14.46 -14.46
N ARG A 112 7.75 14.04 -15.59
CA ARG A 112 8.70 14.84 -16.39
C ARG A 112 8.01 15.76 -17.40
N ASP A 113 7.00 15.25 -18.11
CA ASP A 113 6.44 15.87 -19.32
C ASP A 113 5.05 16.50 -19.11
N GLY A 114 4.34 16.13 -18.04
CA GLY A 114 3.07 16.73 -17.64
C GLY A 114 1.91 16.56 -18.63
N ARG A 115 2.00 15.60 -19.56
CA ARG A 115 0.98 15.45 -20.61
C ARG A 115 -0.25 14.70 -20.09
N PRO A 116 -1.48 15.23 -20.29
CA PRO A 116 -2.70 14.58 -19.81
C PRO A 116 -2.86 13.12 -20.29
N GLU A 117 -2.45 12.82 -21.53
CA GLU A 117 -2.54 11.49 -22.14
C GLU A 117 -1.69 10.46 -21.37
N GLN A 118 -0.58 10.88 -20.77
CA GLN A 118 0.27 10.00 -19.95
C GLN A 118 -0.40 9.70 -18.61
N LEU A 119 -1.01 10.70 -17.97
CA LEU A 119 -1.78 10.49 -16.74
C LEU A 119 -2.97 9.55 -17.00
N ASP A 120 -3.71 9.79 -18.07
CA ASP A 120 -4.87 8.99 -18.45
C ASP A 120 -4.46 7.54 -18.74
N CYS A 121 -3.33 7.34 -19.41
CA CYS A 121 -2.76 6.02 -19.64
C CYS A 121 -2.44 5.29 -18.32
N ALA A 122 -1.72 5.95 -17.40
CA ALA A 122 -1.36 5.35 -16.11
C ALA A 122 -2.60 4.99 -15.28
N LEU A 123 -3.57 5.91 -15.19
CA LEU A 123 -4.80 5.67 -14.44
C LEU A 123 -5.67 4.59 -15.08
N ASN A 124 -5.72 4.52 -16.41
CA ASN A 124 -6.47 3.48 -17.11
C ASN A 124 -5.88 2.09 -16.84
N MET A 125 -4.55 1.94 -16.91
CA MET A 125 -3.87 0.69 -16.59
C MET A 125 -4.20 0.20 -15.16
N LEU A 126 -4.07 1.08 -14.16
CA LEU A 126 -4.36 0.73 -12.76
C LEU A 126 -5.85 0.46 -12.53
N THR A 127 -6.73 1.30 -13.08
CA THR A 127 -8.19 1.15 -12.90
C THR A 127 -8.70 -0.15 -13.53
N THR A 128 -8.19 -0.51 -14.72
CA THR A 128 -8.57 -1.76 -15.42
C THR A 128 -8.22 -2.99 -14.56
N TRP A 129 -7.03 -3.01 -13.96
CA TRP A 129 -6.61 -4.10 -13.09
C TRP A 129 -7.38 -4.13 -11.76
N ALA A 130 -7.62 -2.96 -11.17
CA ALA A 130 -8.40 -2.83 -9.94
C ALA A 130 -9.85 -3.30 -10.11
N GLN A 131 -10.51 -2.93 -11.22
CA GLN A 131 -11.89 -3.33 -11.51
C GLN A 131 -12.04 -4.83 -11.80
N ALA A 132 -10.97 -5.49 -12.23
CA ALA A 132 -10.95 -6.93 -12.46
C ALA A 132 -10.63 -7.75 -11.19
N ASP A 133 -10.48 -7.09 -10.02
CA ASP A 133 -9.99 -7.72 -8.78
C ASP A 133 -8.67 -8.49 -9.01
N ALA A 134 -7.80 -7.95 -9.86
CA ALA A 134 -6.58 -8.63 -10.26
C ALA A 134 -5.64 -8.87 -9.07
N LEU A 135 -4.92 -9.99 -9.10
CA LEU A 135 -4.01 -10.45 -8.04
C LEU A 135 -4.69 -10.77 -6.69
N GLU A 136 -6.01 -10.74 -6.58
CA GLU A 136 -6.72 -10.98 -5.31
C GLU A 136 -6.94 -12.46 -4.96
N SER A 137 -6.49 -13.40 -5.81
CA SER A 137 -6.72 -14.84 -5.63
C SER A 137 -6.29 -15.37 -4.26
N ARG A 138 -7.16 -16.12 -3.59
CA ARG A 138 -6.84 -16.77 -2.31
C ARG A 138 -6.08 -18.08 -2.46
N GLU A 139 -5.96 -18.58 -3.69
CA GLU A 139 -5.18 -19.75 -4.03
C GLU A 139 -3.78 -19.33 -4.48
N PHE A 140 -2.79 -19.52 -3.61
CA PHE A 140 -1.42 -19.09 -3.88
C PHE A 140 -0.40 -20.08 -3.32
N ASN A 141 0.79 -20.08 -3.92
CA ASN A 141 2.00 -20.66 -3.32
C ASN A 141 2.96 -19.56 -2.83
N HIS A 142 4.17 -19.93 -2.38
CA HIS A 142 5.14 -18.97 -1.88
C HIS A 142 5.54 -17.94 -2.95
N THR A 143 5.79 -18.40 -4.19
CA THR A 143 6.14 -17.54 -5.32
C THR A 143 5.01 -16.57 -5.64
N GLY A 144 3.76 -17.03 -5.64
CA GLY A 144 2.59 -16.18 -5.88
C GLY A 144 2.39 -15.07 -4.86
N LYS A 145 2.63 -15.35 -3.57
CA LYS A 145 2.62 -14.31 -2.52
C LYS A 145 3.67 -13.24 -2.81
N SER A 146 4.88 -13.64 -3.21
CA SER A 146 5.94 -12.71 -3.58
C SER A 146 5.54 -11.87 -4.80
N MET A 147 4.96 -12.48 -5.82
CA MET A 147 4.48 -11.75 -7.01
C MET A 147 3.43 -10.68 -6.66
N ARG A 148 2.44 -11.01 -5.82
CA ARG A 148 1.48 -10.00 -5.34
C ARG A 148 2.19 -8.84 -4.62
N LYS A 149 3.12 -9.15 -3.72
CA LYS A 149 3.85 -8.14 -2.94
C LYS A 149 4.68 -7.24 -3.84
N TRP A 150 5.41 -7.81 -4.80
CA TRP A 150 6.24 -7.05 -5.73
C TRP A 150 5.39 -6.15 -6.63
N ALA A 151 4.34 -6.72 -7.24
CA ALA A 151 3.41 -5.95 -8.07
C ALA A 151 2.80 -4.78 -7.30
N LEU A 152 2.27 -5.03 -6.09
CA LEU A 152 1.73 -3.99 -5.23
C LEU A 152 2.77 -2.91 -4.92
N GLY A 153 4.00 -3.29 -4.55
CA GLY A 153 5.08 -2.34 -4.28
C GLY A 153 5.40 -1.47 -5.49
N SER A 154 5.61 -2.07 -6.66
CA SER A 154 5.92 -1.39 -7.91
C SER A 154 4.84 -0.38 -8.30
N MET A 155 3.57 -0.80 -8.26
CA MET A 155 2.43 0.04 -8.64
C MET A 155 2.17 1.15 -7.61
N ALA A 156 2.13 0.81 -6.33
CA ALA A 156 1.86 1.77 -5.26
C ALA A 156 2.96 2.83 -5.18
N SER A 157 4.24 2.44 -5.25
CA SER A 157 5.35 3.40 -5.27
C SER A 157 5.26 4.35 -6.46
N SER A 158 4.91 3.86 -7.65
CA SER A 158 4.70 4.74 -8.80
C SER A 158 3.50 5.68 -8.56
N TYR A 159 2.37 5.16 -8.10
CA TYR A 159 1.16 5.93 -7.82
C TYR A 159 1.38 7.02 -6.76
N LEU A 160 2.25 6.80 -5.76
CA LEU A 160 2.55 7.80 -4.73
C LEU A 160 3.07 9.12 -5.31
N HIS A 161 3.82 9.08 -6.43
CA HIS A 161 4.23 10.32 -7.11
C HIS A 161 3.02 11.13 -7.58
N LEU A 162 2.00 10.47 -8.12
CA LEU A 162 0.78 11.14 -8.55
C LEU A 162 -0.05 11.65 -7.35
N LYS A 163 -0.15 10.83 -6.30
CA LYS A 163 -0.97 11.12 -5.12
C LYS A 163 -0.47 12.31 -4.31
N PHE A 164 0.84 12.42 -4.15
CA PHE A 164 1.46 13.38 -3.26
C PHE A 164 2.14 14.55 -3.96
N SER A 165 2.28 14.54 -5.29
CA SER A 165 2.83 15.68 -6.02
C SER A 165 2.10 16.98 -5.70
N GLU A 166 2.87 18.04 -5.46
CA GLU A 166 2.35 19.40 -5.25
C GLU A 166 1.54 19.93 -6.45
N SER A 167 1.76 19.39 -7.65
CA SER A 167 0.95 19.71 -8.84
C SER A 167 -0.47 19.15 -8.79
N ARG A 168 -0.80 18.29 -7.81
CA ARG A 168 -2.13 17.69 -7.57
C ARG A 168 -2.78 17.11 -8.83
N PRO A 169 -2.10 16.25 -9.60
CA PRO A 169 -2.61 15.75 -10.87
C PRO A 169 -3.90 14.92 -10.73
N LEU A 170 -4.17 14.39 -9.54
CA LEU A 170 -5.36 13.59 -9.26
C LEU A 170 -6.57 14.41 -8.78
N ALA A 171 -6.48 15.74 -8.72
CA ALA A 171 -7.54 16.60 -8.16
C ALA A 171 -8.89 16.49 -8.86
N ASN A 172 -8.94 16.01 -10.11
CA ASN A 172 -10.18 15.80 -10.87
C ASN A 172 -10.38 14.32 -11.27
N ARG A 173 -9.75 13.39 -10.55
CA ARG A 173 -9.72 11.94 -10.86
C ARG A 173 -10.25 11.08 -9.71
N GLN A 174 -11.05 11.64 -8.82
CA GLN A 174 -11.47 11.05 -7.54
C GLN A 174 -12.04 9.63 -7.70
N GLN A 175 -12.92 9.42 -8.69
CA GLN A 175 -13.54 8.11 -8.92
C GLN A 175 -12.49 7.03 -9.24
N GLN A 176 -11.53 7.32 -10.12
CA GLN A 176 -10.45 6.39 -10.45
C GLN A 176 -9.55 6.16 -9.22
N THR A 177 -9.19 7.23 -8.50
CA THR A 177 -8.35 7.11 -7.30
C THR A 177 -8.98 6.24 -6.22
N GLN A 178 -10.30 6.33 -6.01
CA GLN A 178 -11.00 5.51 -5.02
C GLN A 178 -10.93 4.02 -5.37
N VAL A 179 -11.16 3.68 -6.64
CA VAL A 179 -11.09 2.29 -7.12
C VAL A 179 -9.67 1.74 -6.98
N ILE A 180 -8.67 2.50 -7.41
CA ILE A 180 -7.26 2.10 -7.33
C ILE A 180 -6.81 1.93 -5.87
N GLU A 181 -7.10 2.91 -5.01
CA GLU A 181 -6.67 2.89 -3.61
C GLU A 181 -7.37 1.79 -2.82
N ALA A 182 -8.66 1.53 -3.07
CA ALA A 182 -9.38 0.41 -2.47
C ALA A 182 -8.75 -0.94 -2.85
N TRP A 183 -8.38 -1.11 -4.13
CA TRP A 183 -7.69 -2.30 -4.60
C TRP A 183 -6.30 -2.46 -3.96
N PHE A 184 -5.50 -1.39 -3.88
CA PHE A 184 -4.22 -1.44 -3.17
C PHE A 184 -4.36 -1.80 -1.69
N SER A 185 -5.38 -1.27 -1.00
CA SER A 185 -5.67 -1.64 0.39
C SER A 185 -5.99 -3.13 0.53
N LYS A 186 -6.85 -3.69 -0.33
CA LYS A 186 -7.15 -5.13 -0.33
C LYS A 186 -5.88 -5.96 -0.57
N LEU A 187 -5.05 -5.59 -1.54
CA LEU A 187 -3.80 -6.30 -1.82
C LEU A 187 -2.82 -6.22 -0.64
N ALA A 188 -2.74 -5.07 0.04
CA ALA A 188 -1.88 -4.87 1.20
C ALA A 188 -2.32 -5.75 2.39
N ASP A 189 -3.62 -5.84 2.65
CA ASP A 189 -4.18 -6.72 3.68
C ASP A 189 -3.86 -8.19 3.38
N GLN A 190 -4.02 -8.60 2.12
CA GLN A 190 -3.69 -9.95 1.69
C GLN A 190 -2.18 -10.23 1.70
N ALA A 191 -1.34 -9.22 1.48
CA ALA A 191 0.12 -9.33 1.50
C ALA A 191 0.67 -9.43 2.93
N THR A 192 0.00 -8.84 3.93
CA THR A 192 0.45 -8.83 5.34
C THR A 192 -0.14 -9.99 6.17
N CYS A 193 -1.35 -10.45 5.86
CA CYS A 193 -2.05 -11.51 6.61
C CYS A 193 -1.25 -12.83 6.77
N PRO A 194 -0.52 -13.33 5.76
CA PRO A 194 0.27 -14.56 5.91
C PRO A 194 1.48 -14.42 6.85
N TRP A 195 2.07 -13.22 6.94
CA TRP A 195 3.26 -12.96 7.77
C TRP A 195 2.93 -12.73 9.23
N ARG A 196 1.70 -12.30 9.53
CA ARG A 196 1.21 -12.13 10.91
C ARG A 196 1.11 -13.46 11.68
N ARG A 197 1.04 -14.59 10.96
CA ARG A 197 1.00 -15.94 11.54
C ARG A 197 2.38 -16.57 11.76
N SER A 198 3.45 -16.08 11.15
CA SER A 198 4.79 -16.67 11.34
C SER A 198 5.52 -16.19 12.61
N THR A 199 4.98 -15.21 13.34
CA THR A 199 5.54 -14.73 14.62
C THR A 199 5.07 -15.51 15.85
N THR A 200 4.22 -16.53 15.70
CA THR A 200 3.67 -17.29 16.83
C THR A 200 3.84 -18.80 16.64
N THR A 201 5.09 -19.27 16.73
CA THR A 201 5.45 -20.57 17.33
C THR A 201 6.98 -20.68 17.41
N ARG A 202 7.56 -20.21 18.51
CA ARG A 202 8.83 -20.74 19.02
C ARG A 202 8.66 -21.09 20.50
N THR A 203 7.83 -22.10 20.76
CA THR A 203 7.86 -22.85 22.01
C THR A 203 8.53 -24.19 21.70
N GLY A 204 9.86 -24.23 21.77
CA GLY A 204 10.59 -25.49 21.87
C GLY A 204 10.38 -26.08 23.26
N PRO A 205 10.29 -27.42 23.42
CA PRO A 205 10.13 -28.04 24.73
C PRO A 205 11.41 -27.88 25.58
N PRO A 206 11.31 -27.80 26.91
CA PRO A 206 12.49 -27.81 27.77
C PRO A 206 13.18 -29.17 27.68
N GLY A 207 14.50 -29.14 27.52
CA GLY A 207 15.34 -30.33 27.43
C GLY A 207 15.19 -31.24 28.66
N ARG A 208 15.33 -32.54 28.41
CA ARG A 208 15.77 -33.52 29.39
C ARG A 208 17.16 -33.97 29.02
#